data_AF-A0A659PLL2-F1
#
_entry.id   AF-A0A659PLL2-F1
#
_cell.length_a   1.000
_cell.length_b   1.000
_cell.length_c   1.000
_cell.angle_alpha   90.00
_cell.angle_beta   90.00
_cell.angle_gamma   90.00
#
_symmetry.space_group_name_H-M   'P 1'
#
loop_
_entity.id
_entity.type
_entity.pdbx_description
1 polymer ?
#
loop_
_entity_poly.entity_id
_entity_poly.type
_entity_poly.pdbx_seq_one_letter_code
_entity_poly.pdbx_strand_id
1 'polypeptide(L)' 'MHELPLVFFTVFTQSAVGAFILLLIGGAMGLVAPRRKAIGLFSVMCLFGLGVIVGTFHVGHPLRALIVLVRGGDAPGWYG' A
#
# COMPACT_ATOMS: atom_id res chain seq x y z
N MET A 1 -12.51 18.24 7.51
CA MET A 1 -11.12 17.93 7.11
C MET A 1 -10.72 16.57 7.71
N HIS A 2 -11.36 15.46 7.30
CA HIS A 2 -11.14 14.11 7.90
C HIS A 2 -10.77 13.05 6.84
N GLU A 3 -10.61 13.48 5.58
CA GLU A 3 -10.38 12.64 4.39
C GLU A 3 -8.93 12.72 3.84
N LEU A 4 -8.18 13.76 4.21
CA LEU A 4 -6.73 13.87 3.96
C LEU A 4 -5.94 12.60 4.38
N PRO A 5 -6.21 11.94 5.52
CA PRO A 5 -5.49 10.72 5.93
C PRO A 5 -5.69 9.56 4.95
N LEU A 6 -6.92 9.42 4.44
CA LEU A 6 -7.27 8.38 3.50
C LEU A 6 -6.60 8.63 2.14
N VAL A 7 -6.57 9.89 1.69
CA VAL A 7 -5.90 10.28 0.44
C VAL A 7 -4.40 9.97 0.50
N PHE A 8 -3.71 10.30 1.60
CA PHE A 8 -2.30 9.96 1.77
C PHE A 8 -2.08 8.44 1.75
N PHE A 9 -2.87 7.69 2.51
CA PHE A 9 -2.80 6.23 2.51
C PHE A 9 -2.95 5.67 1.09
N THR A 10 -3.97 6.10 0.35
CA THR A 10 -4.23 5.59 -1.00
C THR A 10 -3.14 5.98 -1.98
N VAL A 11 -2.65 7.23 -1.97
CA VAL A 11 -1.62 7.70 -2.91
C VAL A 11 -0.29 7.00 -2.65
N PHE A 12 0.16 6.90 -1.39
CA PHE A 12 1.41 6.21 -1.05
C PHE A 12 1.34 4.73 -1.40
N THR A 13 0.24 4.06 -1.05
CA THR A 13 0.06 2.63 -1.30
C THR A 13 -0.02 2.33 -2.79
N GLN A 14 -0.85 3.06 -3.55
CA GLN A 14 -0.97 2.86 -5.00
C GLN A 14 0.33 3.18 -5.75
N SER A 15 1.02 4.25 -5.35
CA SER A 15 2.31 4.60 -5.96
C SER A 15 3.38 3.53 -5.69
N ALA A 16 3.42 2.99 -4.48
CA ALA A 16 4.33 1.89 -4.14
C ALA A 16 4.00 0.62 -4.94
N VAL A 17 2.73 0.24 -5.03
CA VAL A 17 2.30 -0.92 -5.85
C VAL A 17 2.65 -0.72 -7.33
N GLY A 18 2.41 0.47 -7.89
CA GLY A 18 2.78 0.79 -9.26
C GLY A 18 4.28 0.68 -9.51
N ALA A 19 5.11 1.24 -8.62
CA ALA A 19 6.56 1.15 -8.71
C ALA A 19 7.07 -0.30 -8.57
N PHE A 20 6.44 -1.10 -7.72
CA PHE A 20 6.75 -2.52 -7.56
C PHE A 20 6.51 -3.29 -8.86
N ILE A 21 5.34 -3.10 -9.48
CA ILE A 21 4.99 -3.74 -10.76
C ILE A 21 5.96 -3.33 -11.87
N LEU A 22 6.29 -2.04 -11.98
CA LEU A 22 7.25 -1.55 -12.97
C LEU A 22 8.66 -2.15 -12.78
N LEU A 23 9.11 -2.32 -11.54
CA LEU A 23 10.39 -2.97 -11.24
C LEU A 23 10.39 -4.46 -11.58
N LEU A 24 9.28 -5.16 -11.39
CA LEU A 24 9.13 -6.55 -11.81
C LEU A 24 9.12 -6.69 -13.33
N ILE A 25 8.36 -5.85 -14.03
CA ILE A 25 8.27 -5.85 -15.50
C ILE A 25 9.62 -5.47 -16.13
N GLY A 26 10.20 -4.33 -15.72
CA GLY A 26 11.55 -3.95 -16.14
C GLY A 26 12.61 -4.98 -15.74
N GLY A 27 12.32 -5.73 -14.68
CA GLY A 27 13.09 -6.88 -14.25
C GLY A 27 13.05 -8.06 -15.22
N ALA A 28 11.86 -8.49 -15.59
CA ALA A 28 11.62 -9.58 -16.54
C ALA A 28 12.13 -9.24 -17.94
N MET A 29 12.04 -7.97 -18.34
CA MET A 29 12.53 -7.49 -19.64
C MET A 29 14.05 -7.26 -19.69
N GLY A 30 14.77 -7.49 -18.59
CA GLY A 30 16.22 -7.26 -18.54
C GLY A 30 16.65 -5.78 -18.56
N LEU A 31 15.69 -4.83 -18.48
CA LEU A 31 15.96 -3.39 -18.55
C LEU A 31 16.56 -2.81 -17.26
N VAL A 32 16.45 -3.54 -16.15
CA VAL A 32 16.98 -3.12 -14.86
C VAL A 32 18.10 -4.08 -14.44
N ALA A 33 19.19 -3.58 -13.89
CA ALA A 33 20.26 -4.43 -13.34
C ALA A 33 19.76 -5.15 -12.06
N PRO A 34 20.17 -6.42 -11.79
CA PRO A 34 19.69 -7.18 -10.63
C PRO A 34 19.84 -6.44 -9.29
N ARG A 35 20.99 -5.79 -9.07
CA ARG A 35 21.23 -4.98 -7.86
C ARG A 35 20.28 -3.78 -7.73
N ARG A 36 19.99 -3.09 -8.85
CA ARG A 36 19.03 -1.96 -8.87
C ARG A 36 17.60 -2.44 -8.62
N LYS A 37 17.20 -3.59 -9.16
CA LYS A 37 15.90 -4.21 -8.88
C LYS A 37 15.76 -4.51 -7.39
N ALA A 38 16.76 -5.18 -6.79
CA ALA A 38 16.72 -5.57 -5.39
C ALA A 38 16.60 -4.35 -4.46
N ILE A 39 17.43 -3.32 -4.68
CA ILE A 39 17.36 -2.06 -3.93
C ILE A 39 15.99 -1.39 -4.15
N GLY A 40 15.53 -1.30 -5.40
CA GLY A 40 14.24 -0.69 -5.72
C GLY A 40 13.06 -1.40 -5.06
N LEU A 41 13.01 -2.74 -5.10
CA LEU A 41 11.96 -3.54 -4.47
C LEU A 41 11.96 -3.34 -2.95
N PHE A 42 13.14 -3.32 -2.33
CA PHE A 42 13.27 -3.05 -0.90
C PHE A 42 12.80 -1.63 -0.55
N SER A 43 13.25 -0.60 -1.29
CA SER A 43 12.85 0.78 -1.07
C SER A 43 11.34 0.98 -1.23
N VAL A 44 10.73 0.36 -2.24
CA VAL A 44 9.28 0.43 -2.48
C VAL A 44 8.48 -0.27 -1.38
N MET A 45 8.98 -1.39 -0.85
CA MET A 45 8.37 -2.05 0.31
C MET A 45 8.47 -1.21 1.60
N CYS A 46 9.59 -0.52 1.81
CA CYS A 46 9.70 0.44 2.92
C CYS A 46 8.70 1.59 2.76
N LEU A 47 8.55 2.15 1.55
CA LEU A 47 7.59 3.22 1.27
C LEU A 47 6.13 2.77 1.48
N PHE A 48 5.81 1.54 1.04
CA PHE A 48 4.51 0.93 1.30
C PHE A 48 4.25 0.79 2.81
N GLY A 49 5.21 0.26 3.57
CA GLY A 49 5.12 0.13 5.02
C GLY A 49 4.92 1.47 5.73
N LEU A 50 5.63 2.51 5.30
CA LEU A 50 5.44 3.89 5.79
C LEU A 50 4.03 4.41 5.50
N GLY A 51 3.52 4.19 4.28
CA GLY A 51 2.15 4.57 3.91
C GLY A 51 1.09 3.88 4.78
N VAL A 52 1.28 2.58 5.07
CA VAL A 52 0.43 1.81 5.98
C VAL A 52 0.50 2.36 7.40
N ILE A 53 1.70 2.62 7.93
CA ILE A 53 1.89 3.17 9.30
C ILE A 53 1.22 4.54 9.41
N VAL A 54 1.50 5.47 8.50
CA VAL A 54 0.90 6.82 8.51
C VAL A 54 -0.62 6.76 8.39
N GLY A 55 -1.14 5.94 7.47
CA GLY A 55 -2.59 5.75 7.32
C GLY A 55 -3.25 5.13 8.56
N THR A 56 -2.55 4.22 9.23
CA THR A 56 -3.07 3.48 10.40
C THR A 56 -3.05 4.32 11.68
N PHE A 57 -1.96 5.05 11.94
CA PHE A 57 -1.82 5.87 13.14
C PHE A 57 -2.74 7.10 13.14
N HIS A 58 -3.18 7.58 11.97
CA HIS A 58 -4.00 8.78 11.89
C HIS A 58 -5.52 8.51 11.92
N VAL A 59 -5.97 7.30 11.58
CA VAL A 59 -7.40 6.96 11.48
C VAL A 59 -7.97 6.39 12.80
N GLY A 60 -7.14 6.07 13.80
CA GLY A 60 -7.60 5.56 15.11
C GLY A 60 -8.28 4.18 15.08
N HIS A 61 -8.51 3.60 13.89
CA HIS A 61 -9.12 2.28 13.69
C HIS A 61 -8.27 1.33 12.81
N PRO A 62 -7.01 1.03 13.18
CA PRO A 62 -6.15 0.02 12.52
C PRO A 62 -6.86 -1.31 12.27
N LEU A 63 -7.58 -1.78 13.30
CA LEU A 63 -8.25 -3.06 13.27
C LEU A 63 -9.38 -3.09 12.24
N ARG A 64 -10.10 -1.99 11.95
CA ARG A 64 -11.19 -2.04 10.96
C ARG A 64 -10.68 -2.19 9.54
N ALA A 65 -9.60 -1.51 9.18
CA ALA A 65 -8.99 -1.65 7.87
C ALA A 65 -8.46 -3.08 7.66
N LEU A 66 -7.79 -3.64 8.68
CA LEU A 66 -7.31 -5.02 8.64
C LEU A 66 -8.46 -6.04 8.61
N ILE A 67 -9.52 -5.82 9.39
CA ILE A 67 -10.72 -6.67 9.39
C ILE A 67 -11.38 -6.68 8.01
N VAL A 68 -11.51 -5.54 7.32
CA VAL A 68 -12.07 -5.47 5.95
C VAL A 68 -11.15 -6.16 4.93
N LEU A 69 -9.84 -6.02 5.07
CA LEU A 69 -8.85 -6.66 4.19
C LEU A 69 -8.85 -8.19 4.36
N VAL A 70 -8.93 -8.67 5.60
CA VAL A 70 -8.90 -10.11 5.94
C VAL A 70 -10.27 -10.77 5.73
N ARG A 71 -11.39 -10.07 5.98
CA ARG A 71 -12.75 -10.59 5.75
C ARG A 71 -13.30 -10.33 4.35
N GLY A 72 -12.51 -9.76 3.43
CA GLY A 72 -12.96 -9.58 2.04
C GLY A 72 -14.27 -8.82 1.93
N GLY A 73 -14.36 -7.60 2.49
CA GLY A 73 -15.46 -6.70 2.17
C GLY A 73 -16.87 -7.10 2.63
N ASP A 74 -17.04 -8.10 3.50
CA ASP A 74 -18.31 -8.33 4.21
C ASP A 74 -18.53 -7.22 5.25
N ALA A 75 -18.87 -6.03 4.78
CA ALA A 75 -19.55 -5.05 5.59
C ALA A 75 -20.95 -5.63 5.88
N PRO A 76 -21.30 -5.98 7.13
CA PRO A 76 -22.67 -6.33 7.44
C PRO A 76 -23.52 -5.12 7.06
N GLY A 77 -24.50 -5.36 6.18
CA GLY A 77 -25.50 -4.39 5.83
C GLY A 77 -26.10 -3.78 7.09
N TRP A 78 -26.29 -2.48 7.04
CA TRP A 78 -27.44 -1.75 7.56
C TRP A 78 -28.55 -2.63 8.17
N TYR A 79 -28.44 -2.95 9.45
CA TYR A 79 -29.59 -3.27 10.29
C TYR A 79 -29.45 -2.44 11.57
N GLY A 80 -30.12 -1.28 11.56
CA GLY A 80 -30.14 -0.27 12.60
C GLY A 80 -30.57 1.07 12.01
#